data_AF-A0AA96WVP1-F1
#
_entry.id   AF-A0AA96WVP1-F1
#
_cell.length_a   1.000
_cell.length_b   1.000
_cell.length_c   1.000
_cell.angle_alpha   90.00
_cell.angle_beta   90.00
_cell.angle_gamma   90.00
#
_symmetry.space_group_name_H-M   'P 1'
#
loop_
_entity.id
_entity.type
_entity.pdbx_description
1 polymer ?
#
loop_
_entity_poly.entity_id
_entity_poly.type
_entity_poly.pdbx_seq_one_letter_code
_entity_poly.pdbx_strand_id
1 'polypeptide(L)'
;MLDAQFLRELVNFGFQYAKLNPTPLATATEDGTEAFLATLWQSNSTEAESIAVKAATGKLSELFAGFDTPEERLQWLKFATTLVQAVGHNLAPEETVDPVVVSALIELGAVYAQLNPTASSTEPPLNFFLDTLWQAQDEVGLQTGAEQLQAFIQDVANPTRLLKLATGLLRAMESLSLELPPDAQVLNALLELGKAYAVLDPIATTPEADEPLNFFLDTLWQAQDDAAIQKGTEELKQFLEDTNSPSLPLLKFGTNLLKAVGLTGQELQEEKQDSKFLGALIRLGSAYAALKPTTNSANEPLNFFLDTLWQFESEVDIQKGSEEFLFFIQDFDVPTELIDHQYKLLTALKMVPSLQDVVIQPSFIKDMAITSKSYATLELETEHQYKGFLHDLWKVHSEQELKDVAISFQNFILNPYNGYDLYASATRPGPGDGPEFNRCYDLVQAILTLLQGGIDLVFGEDRGLRQRYYEMQRDVHGLYQAHVEALQGNPQAEQRNIQQGLGTWTGHQERYNRLRQRLRELYDEFNENCDDMDKNYLKRFEPDIEILLNDAETYAEQEPPDQPDPNQISLPSWFSRLGIVLSGGALVVTRTAEVLSGFALRTLQAVAEAYGLILKFSQ
;
A
#
# COMPACT_ATOMS: atom_id res chain seq x y z
N MET A 1 31.46 -45.49 -19.39
CA MET A 1 32.50 -44.43 -19.46
C MET A 1 32.21 -43.28 -18.50
N LEU A 2 30.98 -43.11 -17.99
CA LEU A 2 30.59 -42.06 -17.04
C LEU A 2 31.23 -42.21 -15.63
N ASP A 3 31.45 -43.44 -15.14
CA ASP A 3 31.99 -43.65 -13.77
C ASP A 3 33.39 -43.06 -13.53
N ALA A 4 34.31 -43.21 -14.49
CA ALA A 4 35.68 -42.70 -14.32
C ALA A 4 35.74 -41.17 -14.41
N GLN A 5 34.90 -40.57 -15.26
CA GLN A 5 34.79 -39.12 -15.38
C GLN A 5 34.14 -38.52 -14.13
N PHE A 6 33.06 -39.13 -13.65
CA PHE A 6 32.40 -38.73 -12.41
C PHE A 6 33.35 -38.76 -11.21
N LEU A 7 34.09 -39.85 -11.02
CA LEU A 7 35.09 -39.95 -9.93
C LEU A 7 36.17 -38.88 -10.05
N ARG A 8 36.62 -38.55 -11.26
CA ARG A 8 37.61 -37.50 -11.48
C ARG A 8 37.08 -36.12 -11.07
N GLU A 9 35.85 -35.78 -11.44
CA GLU A 9 35.23 -34.52 -11.03
C GLU A 9 34.96 -34.49 -9.53
N LEU A 10 34.62 -35.62 -8.90
CA LEU A 10 34.38 -35.70 -7.46
C LEU A 10 35.66 -35.43 -6.67
N VAL A 11 36.77 -35.99 -7.12
CA VAL A 11 38.10 -35.72 -6.54
C VAL A 11 38.50 -34.25 -6.76
N ASN A 12 38.22 -33.70 -7.94
CA ASN A 12 38.49 -32.30 -8.25
C ASN A 12 37.70 -31.37 -7.31
N PHE A 13 36.40 -31.61 -7.13
CA PHE A 13 35.56 -30.90 -6.18
C PHE A 13 36.16 -30.91 -4.77
N GLY A 14 36.51 -32.10 -4.25
CA GLY A 14 37.12 -32.22 -2.92
C GLY A 14 38.44 -31.47 -2.78
N PHE A 15 39.26 -31.45 -3.84
CA PHE A 15 40.51 -30.69 -3.87
C PHE A 15 40.27 -29.17 -3.85
N GLN A 16 39.30 -28.65 -4.61
CA GLN A 16 38.98 -27.22 -4.57
C GLN A 16 38.43 -26.82 -3.20
N TYR A 17 37.59 -27.65 -2.58
CA TYR A 17 37.08 -27.39 -1.23
C TYR A 17 38.21 -27.34 -0.19
N ALA A 18 39.15 -28.28 -0.25
CA ALA A 18 40.31 -28.31 0.64
C ALA A 18 41.21 -27.07 0.53
N LYS A 19 41.30 -26.43 -0.65
CA LYS A 19 42.07 -25.19 -0.83
C LYS A 19 41.51 -24.00 -0.05
N LEU A 20 40.21 -24.00 0.26
CA LEU A 20 39.57 -22.94 1.05
C LEU A 20 40.01 -22.96 2.52
N ASN A 21 40.79 -23.98 2.94
CA ASN A 21 41.24 -24.19 4.31
C ASN A 21 40.11 -23.98 5.34
N PRO A 22 38.97 -24.68 5.19
CA PRO A 22 37.80 -24.40 6.01
C PRO A 22 38.06 -24.68 7.49
N THR A 23 37.40 -23.93 8.36
CA THR A 23 37.43 -24.23 9.80
C THR A 23 36.76 -25.58 10.09
N PRO A 24 37.21 -26.34 11.11
CA PRO A 24 36.53 -27.58 11.47
C PRO A 24 35.08 -27.31 11.93
N LEU A 25 34.09 -27.81 11.19
CA LEU A 25 32.70 -27.96 11.62
C LEU A 25 32.58 -28.87 12.86
N ALA A 26 32.61 -28.30 14.07
CA ALA A 26 32.50 -29.06 15.31
C ALA A 26 31.09 -29.67 15.56
N THR A 27 30.08 -29.17 14.84
CA THR A 27 28.65 -29.46 15.08
C THR A 27 27.86 -29.59 13.77
N ALA A 28 28.44 -30.18 12.73
CA ALA A 28 27.65 -30.47 11.52
C ALA A 28 26.41 -31.27 11.93
N THR A 29 25.22 -30.80 11.53
CA THR A 29 23.97 -31.56 11.71
C THR A 29 24.14 -32.96 11.09
N GLU A 30 23.47 -33.97 11.64
CA GLU A 30 23.75 -35.38 11.27
C GLU A 30 23.56 -35.65 9.76
N ASP A 31 22.78 -34.81 9.06
CA ASP A 31 22.37 -34.94 7.65
C ASP A 31 22.72 -33.70 6.80
N GLY A 32 22.77 -33.86 5.45
CA GLY A 32 22.90 -32.76 4.49
C GLY A 32 24.32 -32.40 4.01
N THR A 33 24.43 -31.29 3.25
CA THR A 33 25.67 -30.83 2.60
C THR A 33 26.77 -30.46 3.60
N GLU A 34 26.41 -29.80 4.70
CA GLU A 34 27.36 -29.41 5.78
C GLU A 34 28.04 -30.65 6.36
N ALA A 35 27.26 -31.72 6.54
CA ALA A 35 27.71 -32.97 7.10
C ALA A 35 28.59 -33.78 6.15
N PHE A 36 28.32 -33.72 4.83
CA PHE A 36 29.19 -34.26 3.79
C PHE A 36 30.54 -33.54 3.77
N LEU A 37 30.53 -32.20 3.73
CA LEU A 37 31.75 -31.38 3.71
C LEU A 37 32.60 -31.55 4.98
N ALA A 38 31.96 -31.62 6.15
CA ALA A 38 32.64 -31.90 7.43
C ALA A 38 33.35 -33.26 7.38
N THR A 39 32.69 -34.28 6.84
CA THR A 39 33.26 -35.63 6.75
C THR A 39 34.43 -35.67 5.75
N LEU A 40 34.34 -34.96 4.63
CA LEU A 40 35.44 -34.82 3.67
C LEU A 40 36.68 -34.16 4.27
N TRP A 41 36.51 -33.09 5.04
CA TRP A 41 37.62 -32.31 5.60
C TRP A 41 38.26 -32.92 6.84
N GLN A 42 37.44 -33.48 7.75
CA GLN A 42 37.89 -33.90 9.09
C GLN A 42 38.31 -35.37 9.20
N SER A 43 38.27 -36.15 8.10
CA SER A 43 38.70 -37.55 8.13
C SER A 43 40.20 -37.67 8.43
N ASN A 44 40.54 -37.96 9.70
CA ASN A 44 41.88 -38.32 10.14
C ASN A 44 42.05 -39.85 10.14
N SER A 45 43.10 -40.33 9.47
CA SER A 45 43.41 -41.73 9.12
C SER A 45 43.37 -42.77 10.25
N THR A 46 42.18 -43.30 10.61
CA THR A 46 42.00 -44.44 11.54
C THR A 46 40.78 -45.32 11.20
N GLU A 47 40.72 -46.56 11.70
CA GLU A 47 39.71 -47.60 11.36
C GLU A 47 38.22 -47.21 11.58
N ALA A 48 37.93 -46.14 12.32
CA ALA A 48 36.61 -45.47 12.37
C ALA A 48 36.19 -44.86 11.01
N GLU A 49 37.11 -44.74 10.06
CA GLU A 49 36.94 -44.14 8.73
C GLU A 49 36.14 -44.98 7.75
N SER A 50 36.11 -46.30 7.85
CA SER A 50 35.22 -47.08 6.98
C SER A 50 33.76 -46.70 7.22
N ILE A 51 33.43 -46.24 8.43
CA ILE A 51 32.08 -45.78 8.80
C ILE A 51 31.89 -44.33 8.34
N ALA A 52 32.88 -43.45 8.54
CA ALA A 52 32.83 -42.07 8.08
C ALA A 52 32.77 -41.96 6.53
N VAL A 53 33.56 -42.74 5.79
CA VAL A 53 33.52 -42.79 4.32
C VAL A 53 32.21 -43.38 3.80
N LYS A 54 31.65 -44.40 4.47
CA LYS A 54 30.31 -44.92 4.17
C LYS A 54 29.20 -43.90 4.47
N ALA A 55 29.33 -43.14 5.56
CA ALA A 55 28.43 -42.04 5.89
C ALA A 55 28.55 -40.91 4.85
N ALA A 56 29.75 -40.56 4.40
CA ALA A 56 29.97 -39.59 3.33
C ALA A 56 29.38 -40.05 1.99
N THR A 57 29.39 -41.36 1.68
CA THR A 57 28.74 -41.88 0.46
C THR A 57 27.21 -41.89 0.55
N GLY A 58 26.65 -42.12 1.74
CA GLY A 58 25.21 -41.92 1.99
C GLY A 58 24.80 -40.46 1.78
N LYS A 59 25.54 -39.53 2.38
CA LYS A 59 25.32 -38.07 2.29
C LYS A 59 25.54 -37.52 0.87
N LEU A 60 26.51 -38.07 0.14
CA LEU A 60 26.70 -37.79 -1.27
C LEU A 60 25.46 -38.21 -2.08
N SER A 61 24.81 -39.33 -1.73
CA SER A 61 23.59 -39.78 -2.41
C SER A 61 22.40 -38.85 -2.15
N GLU A 62 22.30 -38.26 -0.96
CA GLU A 62 21.31 -37.22 -0.63
C GLU A 62 21.56 -35.93 -1.43
N LEU A 63 22.82 -35.53 -1.56
CA LEU A 63 23.22 -34.36 -2.34
C LEU A 63 22.88 -34.50 -3.84
N PHE A 64 22.84 -35.73 -4.35
CA PHE A 64 22.39 -36.05 -5.70
C PHE A 64 20.89 -36.38 -5.80
N ALA A 65 20.14 -36.31 -4.70
CA ALA A 65 18.70 -36.49 -4.74
C ALA A 65 18.08 -35.37 -5.60
N GLY A 66 17.31 -35.75 -6.64
CA GLY A 66 16.79 -34.82 -7.65
C GLY A 66 17.55 -34.78 -8.97
N PHE A 67 18.66 -35.53 -9.11
CA PHE A 67 19.35 -35.73 -10.39
C PHE A 67 19.26 -37.21 -10.80
N ASP A 68 18.40 -37.49 -11.77
CA ASP A 68 18.02 -38.84 -12.19
C ASP A 68 19.07 -39.46 -13.11
N THR A 69 19.81 -38.62 -13.87
CA THR A 69 20.79 -39.10 -14.84
C THR A 69 22.25 -38.90 -14.39
N PRO A 70 23.18 -39.79 -14.77
CA PRO A 70 24.60 -39.59 -14.53
C PRO A 70 25.15 -38.28 -15.13
N GLU A 71 24.59 -37.86 -16.26
CA GLU A 71 24.94 -36.61 -16.94
C GLU A 71 24.55 -35.38 -16.11
N GLU A 72 23.34 -35.35 -15.56
CA GLU A 72 22.87 -34.30 -14.64
C GLU A 72 23.77 -34.21 -13.40
N ARG A 73 24.09 -35.36 -12.79
CA ARG A 73 24.98 -35.43 -11.62
C ARG A 73 26.37 -34.91 -11.93
N LEU A 74 26.90 -35.24 -13.11
CA LEU A 74 28.20 -34.75 -13.57
C LEU A 74 28.18 -33.23 -13.83
N GLN A 75 27.10 -32.71 -14.42
CA GLN A 75 26.94 -31.28 -14.67
C GLN A 75 26.82 -30.50 -13.36
N TRP A 76 25.99 -30.96 -12.43
CA TRP A 76 25.89 -30.39 -11.10
C TRP A 76 27.24 -30.39 -10.38
N LEU A 77 28.03 -31.47 -10.48
CA LEU A 77 29.32 -31.58 -9.77
C LEU A 77 30.37 -30.61 -10.30
N LYS A 78 30.36 -30.36 -11.61
CA LYS A 78 31.15 -29.30 -12.23
C LYS A 78 30.70 -27.94 -11.72
N PHE A 79 29.40 -27.68 -11.69
CA PHE A 79 28.87 -26.42 -11.16
C PHE A 79 29.22 -26.20 -9.69
N ALA A 80 29.05 -27.20 -8.84
CA ALA A 80 29.46 -27.16 -7.43
C ALA A 80 30.96 -26.86 -7.28
N THR A 81 31.79 -27.41 -8.17
CA THR A 81 33.23 -27.09 -8.22
C THR A 81 33.46 -25.62 -8.56
N THR A 82 32.77 -25.10 -9.59
CA THR A 82 32.85 -23.68 -9.98
C THR A 82 32.40 -22.75 -8.85
N LEU A 83 31.34 -23.09 -8.11
CA LEU A 83 30.88 -22.33 -6.93
C LEU A 83 31.95 -22.27 -5.84
N VAL A 84 32.57 -23.40 -5.51
CA VAL A 84 33.67 -23.47 -4.53
C VAL A 84 34.88 -22.65 -4.99
N GLN A 85 35.22 -22.72 -6.28
CA GLN A 85 36.31 -21.92 -6.85
C GLN A 85 36.01 -20.42 -6.80
N ALA A 86 34.75 -20.02 -7.06
CA ALA A 86 34.33 -18.62 -7.01
C ALA A 86 34.48 -18.04 -5.60
N VAL A 87 34.11 -18.79 -4.56
CA VAL A 87 34.37 -18.41 -3.16
C VAL A 87 35.87 -18.23 -2.90
N GLY A 88 36.70 -19.13 -3.46
CA GLY A 88 38.16 -19.08 -3.32
C GLY A 88 38.85 -17.92 -4.05
N HIS A 89 38.20 -17.32 -5.05
CA HIS A 89 38.83 -16.39 -5.98
C HIS A 89 39.24 -15.05 -5.34
N ASN A 90 38.53 -14.62 -4.29
CA ASN A 90 38.74 -13.32 -3.65
C ASN A 90 39.42 -13.39 -2.27
N LEU A 91 39.79 -14.60 -1.82
CA LEU A 91 40.38 -14.80 -0.50
C LEU A 91 41.88 -14.60 -0.53
N ALA A 92 42.42 -13.99 0.53
CA ALA A 92 43.84 -14.05 0.77
C ALA A 92 44.27 -15.50 1.09
N PRO A 93 45.51 -15.92 0.79
CA PRO A 93 45.97 -17.30 1.03
C PRO A 93 45.91 -17.79 2.49
N GLU A 94 45.78 -16.87 3.45
CA GLU A 94 45.74 -17.15 4.88
C GLU A 94 44.31 -17.08 5.46
N GLU A 95 43.34 -16.67 4.65
CA GLU A 95 41.95 -16.47 5.06
C GLU A 95 41.18 -17.80 5.01
N THR A 96 40.50 -18.13 6.09
CA THR A 96 39.70 -19.36 6.19
C THR A 96 38.25 -19.05 5.86
N VAL A 97 37.62 -19.87 5.03
CA VAL A 97 36.19 -19.73 4.73
C VAL A 97 35.36 -20.41 5.81
N ASP A 98 34.26 -19.78 6.20
CA ASP A 98 33.21 -20.43 6.98
C ASP A 98 32.57 -21.54 6.13
N PRO A 99 32.74 -22.83 6.49
CA PRO A 99 32.20 -23.92 5.69
C PRO A 99 30.67 -23.95 5.68
N VAL A 100 29.99 -23.27 6.60
CA VAL A 100 28.52 -23.12 6.60
C VAL A 100 28.09 -22.26 5.40
N VAL A 101 28.85 -21.20 5.07
CA VAL A 101 28.60 -20.37 3.88
C VAL A 101 28.76 -21.19 2.61
N VAL A 102 29.84 -21.98 2.52
CA VAL A 102 30.11 -22.85 1.35
C VAL A 102 29.01 -23.89 1.18
N SER A 103 28.54 -24.47 2.29
CA SER A 103 27.44 -25.43 2.25
C SER A 103 26.14 -24.81 1.76
N ALA A 104 25.75 -23.65 2.33
CA ALA A 104 24.55 -22.94 1.92
C ALA A 104 24.60 -22.55 0.43
N LEU A 105 25.78 -22.19 -0.09
CA LEU A 105 25.99 -21.89 -1.50
C LEU A 105 25.84 -23.12 -2.40
N ILE A 106 26.37 -24.27 -1.98
CA ILE A 106 26.24 -25.53 -2.72
C ILE A 106 24.77 -25.98 -2.76
N GLU A 107 24.05 -25.84 -1.64
CA GLU A 107 22.61 -26.13 -1.58
C GLU A 107 21.81 -25.21 -2.50
N LEU A 108 22.10 -23.92 -2.49
CA LEU A 108 21.51 -22.96 -3.42
C LEU A 108 21.77 -23.35 -4.88
N GLY A 109 23.01 -23.73 -5.20
CA GLY A 109 23.40 -24.19 -6.52
C GLY A 109 22.70 -25.49 -6.94
N ALA A 110 22.46 -26.41 -6.00
CA ALA A 110 21.73 -27.64 -6.28
C ALA A 110 20.28 -27.37 -6.69
N VAL A 111 19.56 -26.53 -5.95
CA VAL A 111 18.17 -26.14 -6.28
C VAL A 111 18.12 -25.37 -7.60
N TYR A 112 19.07 -24.46 -7.83
CA TYR A 112 19.19 -23.74 -9.10
C TYR A 112 19.37 -24.70 -10.30
N ALA A 113 20.23 -25.72 -10.15
CA ALA A 113 20.46 -26.71 -11.20
C ALA A 113 19.21 -27.56 -11.48
N GLN A 114 18.43 -27.91 -10.45
CA GLN A 114 17.18 -28.68 -10.56
C GLN A 114 16.08 -27.94 -11.31
N LEU A 115 15.98 -26.62 -11.10
CA LEU A 115 15.08 -25.76 -11.86
C LEU A 115 15.37 -25.75 -13.37
N ASN A 116 16.57 -26.19 -13.77
CA ASN A 116 17.05 -26.24 -15.15
C ASN A 116 16.66 -24.97 -15.95
N PRO A 117 17.07 -23.78 -15.46
CA PRO A 117 16.60 -22.52 -16.00
C PRO A 117 17.02 -22.39 -17.46
N THR A 118 16.08 -21.96 -18.31
CA THR A 118 16.38 -21.70 -19.71
C THR A 118 17.11 -20.36 -19.83
N ALA A 119 18.18 -20.32 -20.62
CA ALA A 119 18.77 -19.08 -21.08
C ALA A 119 17.73 -18.35 -21.95
N SER A 120 16.96 -17.43 -21.37
CA SER A 120 15.93 -16.68 -22.06
C SER A 120 16.55 -15.49 -22.80
N SER A 121 16.44 -15.55 -24.14
CA SER A 121 16.15 -14.41 -25.02
C SER A 121 17.21 -13.30 -25.19
N THR A 122 16.99 -12.48 -26.22
CA THR A 122 17.88 -11.54 -26.92
C THR A 122 18.39 -10.31 -26.13
N GLU A 123 18.28 -10.33 -24.81
CA GLU A 123 18.66 -9.23 -23.93
C GLU A 123 20.10 -9.38 -23.41
N PRO A 124 20.74 -8.30 -22.91
CA PRO A 124 22.11 -8.36 -22.42
C PRO A 124 22.31 -9.45 -21.35
N PRO A 125 23.55 -9.97 -21.21
CA PRO A 125 23.84 -11.03 -20.25
C PRO A 125 23.41 -10.62 -18.84
N LEU A 126 22.74 -11.55 -18.16
CA LEU A 126 22.35 -11.40 -16.77
C LEU A 126 23.58 -11.23 -15.89
N ASN A 127 23.62 -10.17 -15.08
CA ASN A 127 24.60 -10.01 -14.01
C ASN A 127 24.25 -10.91 -12.82
N PHE A 128 24.07 -12.20 -13.07
CA PHE A 128 23.54 -13.16 -12.12
C PHE A 128 24.56 -14.27 -11.89
N PHE A 129 25.10 -14.34 -10.66
CA PHE A 129 26.24 -15.21 -10.37
C PHE A 129 25.94 -16.69 -10.59
N LEU A 130 24.73 -17.17 -10.28
CA LEU A 130 24.38 -18.58 -10.49
C LEU A 130 24.38 -18.94 -11.97
N ASP A 131 23.80 -18.10 -12.83
CA ASP A 131 23.81 -18.33 -14.27
C ASP A 131 25.22 -18.19 -14.87
N THR A 132 25.95 -17.15 -14.49
CA THR A 132 27.34 -16.94 -14.94
C THR A 132 28.24 -18.12 -14.56
N LEU A 133 28.16 -18.60 -13.31
CA LEU A 133 28.96 -19.73 -12.82
C LEU A 133 28.47 -21.08 -13.38
N TRP A 134 27.16 -21.21 -13.64
CA TRP A 134 26.59 -22.39 -14.31
C TRP A 134 27.11 -22.53 -15.75
N GLN A 135 27.23 -21.41 -16.45
CA GLN A 135 27.68 -21.34 -17.83
C GLN A 135 29.20 -21.18 -17.98
N ALA A 136 29.94 -20.94 -16.90
CA ALA A 136 31.38 -20.68 -16.94
C ALA A 136 32.15 -21.86 -17.56
N GLN A 137 32.83 -21.61 -18.67
CA GLN A 137 33.70 -22.59 -19.34
C GLN A 137 35.18 -22.24 -19.24
N ASP A 138 35.51 -21.05 -18.76
CA ASP A 138 36.86 -20.51 -18.65
C ASP A 138 37.06 -19.65 -17.40
N GLU A 139 38.29 -19.18 -17.22
CA GLU A 139 38.69 -18.36 -16.08
C GLU A 139 37.97 -17.02 -16.04
N VAL A 140 37.58 -16.46 -17.20
CA VAL A 140 36.90 -15.17 -17.27
C VAL A 140 35.49 -15.29 -16.71
N GLY A 141 34.75 -16.33 -17.13
CA GLY A 141 33.42 -16.62 -16.59
C GLY A 141 33.47 -16.91 -15.09
N LEU A 142 34.48 -17.66 -14.63
CA LEU A 142 34.68 -17.92 -13.20
C LEU A 142 34.94 -16.62 -12.43
N GLN A 143 35.84 -15.77 -12.91
CA GLN A 143 36.16 -14.49 -12.27
C GLN A 143 34.94 -13.57 -12.22
N THR A 144 34.22 -13.41 -13.34
CA THR A 144 32.99 -12.59 -13.40
C THR A 144 31.94 -13.12 -12.44
N GLY A 145 31.71 -14.44 -12.40
CA GLY A 145 30.77 -15.04 -11.47
C GLY A 145 31.20 -14.90 -10.00
N ALA A 146 32.49 -14.93 -9.70
CA ALA A 146 33.01 -14.68 -8.35
C ALA A 146 32.82 -13.22 -7.91
N GLU A 147 33.03 -12.25 -8.80
CA GLU A 147 32.75 -10.84 -8.55
C GLU A 147 31.25 -10.60 -8.31
N GLN A 148 30.38 -11.25 -9.10
CA GLN A 148 28.92 -11.18 -8.91
C GLN A 148 28.47 -11.86 -7.61
N LEU A 149 29.04 -13.02 -7.24
CA LEU A 149 28.75 -13.68 -5.96
C LEU A 149 29.15 -12.79 -4.79
N GLN A 150 30.34 -12.18 -4.86
CA GLN A 150 30.81 -11.24 -3.85
C GLN A 150 29.85 -10.07 -3.72
N ALA A 151 29.45 -9.46 -4.85
CA ALA A 151 28.47 -8.38 -4.85
C ALA A 151 27.11 -8.82 -4.30
N PHE A 152 26.68 -10.07 -4.51
CA PHE A 152 25.42 -10.59 -4.00
C PHE A 152 25.41 -10.71 -2.47
N ILE A 153 26.49 -11.22 -1.87
CA ILE A 153 26.58 -11.39 -0.41
C ILE A 153 27.07 -10.13 0.32
N GLN A 154 27.59 -9.15 -0.42
CA GLN A 154 28.03 -7.87 0.12
C GLN A 154 26.84 -7.10 0.73
N ASP A 155 27.15 -6.31 1.78
CA ASP A 155 26.22 -5.43 2.49
C ASP A 155 25.11 -6.15 3.29
N VAL A 156 25.18 -7.48 3.40
CA VAL A 156 24.29 -8.26 4.26
C VAL A 156 25.00 -8.69 5.54
N ALA A 157 24.35 -8.46 6.69
CA ALA A 157 24.90 -8.77 8.01
C ALA A 157 25.20 -10.27 8.20
N ASN A 158 24.40 -11.14 7.59
CA ASN A 158 24.55 -12.59 7.66
C ASN A 158 24.45 -13.25 6.27
N PRO A 159 25.57 -13.43 5.55
CA PRO A 159 25.60 -14.08 4.24
C PRO A 159 24.99 -15.48 4.22
N THR A 160 25.21 -16.27 5.27
CA THR A 160 24.62 -17.62 5.41
C THR A 160 23.10 -17.56 5.41
N ARG A 161 22.51 -16.60 6.14
CA ARG A 161 21.05 -16.44 6.20
C ARG A 161 20.47 -15.99 4.87
N LEU A 162 21.17 -15.09 4.14
CA LEU A 162 20.81 -14.73 2.76
C LEU A 162 20.82 -15.94 1.83
N LEU A 163 21.88 -16.75 1.85
CA LEU A 163 21.97 -17.94 1.01
C LEU A 163 20.86 -18.94 1.32
N LYS A 164 20.51 -19.11 2.61
CA LYS A 164 19.36 -19.94 3.01
C LYS A 164 18.03 -19.37 2.54
N LEU A 165 17.80 -18.06 2.65
CA LEU A 165 16.63 -17.38 2.08
C LEU A 165 16.54 -17.61 0.57
N ALA A 166 17.65 -17.43 -0.15
CA ALA A 166 17.75 -17.68 -1.59
C ALA A 166 17.38 -19.13 -1.93
N THR A 167 17.87 -20.11 -1.17
CA THR A 167 17.52 -21.53 -1.34
C THR A 167 16.02 -21.76 -1.13
N GLY A 168 15.44 -21.21 -0.05
CA GLY A 168 14.01 -21.29 0.23
C GLY A 168 13.16 -20.69 -0.88
N LEU A 169 13.59 -19.55 -1.45
CA LEU A 169 12.92 -18.91 -2.58
C LEU A 169 12.94 -19.77 -3.84
N LEU A 170 14.09 -20.37 -4.18
CA LEU A 170 14.17 -21.26 -5.35
C LEU A 170 13.36 -22.54 -5.16
N ARG A 171 13.31 -23.11 -3.94
CA ARG A 171 12.46 -24.28 -3.62
C ARG A 171 10.97 -23.96 -3.68
N ALA A 172 10.58 -22.79 -3.19
CA ALA A 172 9.22 -22.30 -3.35
C ALA A 172 8.89 -22.16 -4.84
N MET A 173 9.86 -21.69 -5.63
CA MET A 173 9.68 -21.52 -7.06
C MET A 173 9.54 -22.85 -7.81
N GLU A 174 10.35 -23.85 -7.46
CA GLU A 174 10.25 -25.23 -7.96
C GLU A 174 8.86 -25.83 -7.65
N SER A 175 8.33 -25.56 -6.46
CA SER A 175 7.06 -26.10 -5.98
C SER A 175 5.83 -25.51 -6.69
N LEU A 176 5.92 -24.34 -7.31
CA LEU A 176 4.78 -23.72 -8.02
C LEU A 176 4.35 -24.47 -9.29
N SER A 177 5.00 -25.59 -9.66
CA SER A 177 4.58 -26.45 -10.79
C SER A 177 4.31 -25.66 -12.07
N LEU A 178 5.23 -24.74 -12.41
CA LEU A 178 5.11 -23.89 -13.60
C LEU A 178 5.06 -24.76 -14.88
N GLU A 179 4.22 -24.39 -15.85
CA GLU A 179 4.09 -25.10 -17.14
C GLU A 179 5.40 -25.13 -17.95
N LEU A 180 6.32 -24.20 -17.65
CA LEU A 180 7.64 -24.06 -18.25
C LEU A 180 8.68 -23.80 -17.15
N PRO A 181 9.96 -24.18 -17.36
CA PRO A 181 11.04 -23.80 -16.47
C PRO A 181 11.07 -22.28 -16.28
N PRO A 182 11.35 -21.79 -15.05
CA PRO A 182 11.43 -20.36 -14.80
C PRO A 182 12.58 -19.73 -15.60
N ASP A 183 12.33 -18.53 -16.12
CA ASP A 183 13.33 -17.69 -16.77
C ASP A 183 14.42 -17.29 -15.75
N ALA A 184 15.70 -17.39 -16.13
CA ALA A 184 16.82 -16.94 -15.31
C ALA A 184 16.69 -15.46 -14.89
N GLN A 185 16.06 -14.61 -15.70
CA GLN A 185 15.77 -13.21 -15.32
C GLN A 185 14.79 -13.12 -14.15
N VAL A 186 13.76 -13.97 -14.15
CA VAL A 186 12.76 -14.04 -13.07
C VAL A 186 13.40 -14.57 -11.80
N LEU A 187 14.22 -15.63 -11.90
CA LEU A 187 14.97 -16.15 -10.76
C LEU A 187 15.93 -15.10 -10.18
N ASN A 188 16.66 -14.39 -11.03
CA ASN A 188 17.54 -13.31 -10.59
C ASN A 188 16.76 -12.19 -9.89
N ALA A 189 15.63 -11.75 -10.45
CA ALA A 189 14.80 -10.71 -9.82
C ALA A 189 14.20 -11.15 -8.48
N LEU A 190 13.85 -12.44 -8.34
CA LEU A 190 13.39 -13.01 -7.07
C LEU A 190 14.51 -13.00 -6.01
N LEU A 191 15.73 -13.34 -6.42
CA LEU A 191 16.90 -13.33 -5.53
C LEU A 191 17.36 -11.92 -5.16
N GLU A 192 17.28 -10.96 -6.08
CA GLU A 192 17.53 -9.54 -5.79
C GLU A 192 16.50 -8.96 -4.82
N LEU A 193 15.23 -9.37 -4.93
CA LEU A 193 14.20 -9.03 -3.95
C LEU A 193 14.53 -9.61 -2.56
N GLY A 194 14.91 -10.89 -2.50
CA GLY A 194 15.35 -11.53 -1.26
C GLY A 194 16.59 -10.87 -0.66
N LYS A 195 17.56 -10.46 -1.49
CA LYS A 195 18.73 -9.71 -1.05
C LYS A 195 18.35 -8.34 -0.48
N ALA A 196 17.50 -7.58 -1.17
CA ALA A 196 17.04 -6.28 -0.69
C ALA A 196 16.33 -6.38 0.67
N TYR A 197 15.58 -7.46 0.89
CA TYR A 197 14.99 -7.77 2.20
C TYR A 197 16.05 -8.10 3.26
N ALA A 198 17.03 -8.95 2.93
CA ALA A 198 18.09 -9.35 3.85
C ALA A 198 19.03 -8.21 4.26
N VAL A 199 19.26 -7.22 3.38
CA VAL A 199 20.05 -6.01 3.68
C VAL A 199 19.43 -5.20 4.82
N LEU A 200 18.10 -5.20 4.93
CA LEU A 200 17.39 -4.50 6.00
C LEU A 200 17.49 -5.21 7.36
N ASP A 201 17.99 -6.45 7.37
CA ASP A 201 18.13 -7.33 8.54
C ASP A 201 16.88 -7.34 9.45
N PRO A 202 15.71 -7.72 8.92
CA PRO A 202 14.47 -7.68 9.68
C PRO A 202 14.51 -8.64 10.86
N ILE A 203 13.99 -8.16 12.00
CA ILE A 203 14.00 -8.87 13.27
C ILE A 203 12.88 -9.90 13.27
N ALA A 204 13.18 -11.09 13.82
CA ALA A 204 12.19 -12.14 14.04
C ALA A 204 11.08 -11.67 15.00
N THR A 205 9.89 -11.39 14.47
CA THR A 205 8.70 -11.25 15.30
C THR A 205 8.13 -12.64 15.54
N THR A 206 7.94 -13.03 16.80
CA THR A 206 7.22 -14.26 17.11
C THR A 206 5.82 -14.16 16.55
N PRO A 207 5.37 -15.14 15.76
CA PRO A 207 4.00 -15.17 15.30
C PRO A 207 3.00 -15.06 16.45
N GLU A 208 2.22 -13.98 16.53
CA GLU A 208 1.04 -13.98 17.37
C GLU A 208 -0.01 -14.89 16.72
N ALA A 209 -0.59 -15.80 17.50
CA ALA A 209 -1.35 -16.97 17.01
C ALA A 209 -2.62 -16.64 16.20
N ASP A 210 -3.07 -15.39 16.22
CA ASP A 210 -4.34 -14.93 15.64
C ASP A 210 -4.19 -13.83 14.57
N GLU A 211 -2.96 -13.43 14.22
CA GLU A 211 -2.73 -12.48 13.12
C GLU A 211 -2.26 -13.22 11.85
N PRO A 212 -2.79 -12.90 10.65
CA PRO A 212 -2.33 -13.49 9.41
C PRO A 212 -0.92 -13.01 9.07
N LEU A 213 0.08 -13.69 9.63
CA LEU A 213 1.45 -13.76 9.13
C LEU A 213 1.44 -14.73 7.93
N ASN A 214 2.09 -14.51 6.78
CA ASN A 214 3.19 -13.60 6.56
C ASN A 214 3.37 -13.30 5.08
N PHE A 215 4.24 -12.34 4.81
CA PHE A 215 4.80 -12.14 3.49
C PHE A 215 5.88 -13.22 3.24
N PHE A 216 5.95 -13.80 2.05
CA PHE A 216 6.80 -14.97 1.76
C PHE A 216 8.28 -14.78 2.14
N LEU A 217 8.83 -13.56 2.00
CA LEU A 217 10.20 -13.26 2.41
C LEU A 217 10.38 -13.40 3.92
N ASP A 218 9.41 -12.96 4.73
CA ASP A 218 9.49 -13.12 6.18
C ASP A 218 9.37 -14.59 6.58
N THR A 219 8.37 -15.30 6.05
CA THR A 219 8.19 -16.74 6.31
C THR A 219 9.48 -17.52 6.07
N LEU A 220 10.12 -17.31 4.92
CA LEU A 220 11.37 -17.97 4.58
C LEU A 220 12.56 -17.40 5.39
N TRP A 221 12.61 -16.11 5.67
CA TRP A 221 13.69 -15.52 6.47
C TRP A 221 13.72 -16.03 7.92
N GLN A 222 12.55 -16.34 8.49
CA GLN A 222 12.43 -16.87 9.86
C GLN A 222 12.71 -18.37 9.94
N ALA A 223 12.21 -19.16 8.99
CA ALA A 223 12.30 -20.61 9.03
C ALA A 223 12.53 -21.21 7.65
N GLN A 224 13.28 -22.32 7.63
CA GLN A 224 13.71 -23.02 6.41
C GLN A 224 13.37 -24.51 6.48
N ASP A 225 12.36 -24.86 7.27
CA ASP A 225 11.80 -26.21 7.31
C ASP A 225 10.74 -26.40 6.21
N ASP A 226 10.33 -27.65 5.99
CA ASP A 226 9.37 -28.00 4.93
C ASP A 226 8.02 -27.28 5.10
N ALA A 227 7.60 -26.99 6.34
CA ALA A 227 6.35 -26.30 6.61
C ALA A 227 6.43 -24.82 6.24
N ALA A 228 7.56 -24.16 6.57
CA ALA A 228 7.84 -22.79 6.19
C ALA A 228 8.00 -22.66 4.67
N ILE A 229 8.68 -23.60 4.01
CA ILE A 229 8.79 -23.63 2.55
C ILE A 229 7.40 -23.77 1.91
N GLN A 230 6.56 -24.68 2.41
CA GLN A 230 5.20 -24.86 1.90
C GLN A 230 4.34 -23.59 2.07
N LYS A 231 4.42 -22.96 3.25
CA LYS A 231 3.71 -21.70 3.52
C LYS A 231 4.21 -20.57 2.64
N GLY A 232 5.52 -20.38 2.56
CA GLY A 232 6.16 -19.36 1.71
C GLY A 232 5.87 -19.59 0.22
N THR A 233 5.68 -20.85 -0.21
CA THR A 233 5.24 -21.20 -1.56
C THR A 233 3.84 -20.66 -1.85
N GLU A 234 2.88 -20.87 -0.94
CA GLU A 234 1.51 -20.36 -1.12
C GLU A 234 1.47 -18.82 -1.10
N GLU A 235 2.25 -18.19 -0.22
CA GLU A 235 2.36 -16.73 -0.13
C GLU A 235 3.03 -16.14 -1.39
N LEU A 236 4.06 -16.79 -1.92
CA LEU A 236 4.70 -16.41 -3.18
C LEU A 236 3.72 -16.60 -4.35
N LYS A 237 2.97 -17.70 -4.37
CA LYS A 237 1.93 -17.95 -5.36
C LYS A 237 0.91 -16.81 -5.38
N GLN A 238 0.39 -16.42 -4.22
CA GLN A 238 -0.55 -15.31 -4.11
C GLN A 238 0.06 -13.98 -4.61
N PHE A 239 1.32 -13.71 -4.27
CA PHE A 239 2.05 -12.53 -4.76
C PHE A 239 2.19 -12.51 -6.30
N LEU A 240 2.36 -13.67 -6.94
CA LEU A 240 2.54 -13.78 -8.40
C LEU A 240 1.21 -13.95 -9.17
N GLU A 241 0.17 -14.51 -8.55
CA GLU A 241 -1.14 -14.79 -9.19
C GLU A 241 -1.89 -13.52 -9.59
N ASP A 242 -1.66 -12.40 -8.89
CA ASP A 242 -2.24 -11.11 -9.23
C ASP A 242 -1.85 -10.59 -10.64
N THR A 243 -0.83 -11.20 -11.29
CA THR A 243 -0.30 -10.78 -12.60
C THR A 243 -0.44 -11.82 -13.73
N ASN A 244 -1.11 -12.96 -13.52
CA ASN A 244 -1.25 -14.07 -14.50
C ASN A 244 0.06 -14.73 -15.00
N SER A 245 1.21 -14.38 -14.42
CA SER A 245 2.55 -15.00 -14.59
C SER A 245 3.52 -14.30 -13.64
N PRO A 246 4.64 -14.94 -13.25
CA PRO A 246 5.69 -14.27 -12.47
C PRO A 246 6.25 -13.10 -13.28
N SER A 247 5.79 -11.89 -12.98
CA SER A 247 6.11 -10.73 -13.79
C SER A 247 7.42 -10.12 -13.29
N LEU A 248 8.45 -10.21 -14.12
CA LEU A 248 9.74 -9.54 -13.90
C LEU A 248 9.56 -8.07 -13.43
N PRO A 249 8.64 -7.26 -13.99
CA PRO A 249 8.37 -5.92 -13.49
C PRO A 249 7.93 -5.86 -12.01
N LEU A 250 7.09 -6.78 -11.55
CA LEU A 250 6.62 -6.81 -10.17
C LEU A 250 7.77 -7.12 -9.19
N LEU A 251 8.63 -8.08 -9.52
CA LEU A 251 9.79 -8.44 -8.68
C LEU A 251 10.79 -7.29 -8.59
N LYS A 252 11.08 -6.63 -9.72
CA LYS A 252 11.92 -5.42 -9.75
C LYS A 252 11.31 -4.29 -8.95
N PHE A 253 10.01 -4.07 -9.06
CA PHE A 253 9.31 -3.03 -8.30
C PHE A 253 9.36 -3.29 -6.79
N GLY A 254 9.10 -4.52 -6.35
CA GLY A 254 9.27 -4.91 -4.95
C GLY A 254 10.70 -4.67 -4.45
N THR A 255 11.70 -4.98 -5.27
CA THR A 255 13.11 -4.71 -4.97
C THR A 255 13.37 -3.21 -4.79
N ASN A 256 12.84 -2.38 -5.69
CA ASN A 256 12.98 -0.93 -5.64
C ASN A 256 12.32 -0.34 -4.39
N LEU A 257 11.17 -0.88 -3.96
CA LEU A 257 10.50 -0.47 -2.72
C LEU A 257 11.37 -0.73 -1.48
N LEU A 258 11.95 -1.92 -1.35
CA LEU A 258 12.84 -2.24 -0.22
C LEU A 258 14.13 -1.42 -0.25
N LYS A 259 14.72 -1.22 -1.43
CA LYS A 259 15.90 -0.35 -1.59
C LYS A 259 15.57 1.10 -1.18
N ALA A 260 14.43 1.64 -1.63
CA ALA A 260 13.99 2.97 -1.27
C ALA A 260 13.80 3.12 0.25
N VAL A 261 13.22 2.12 0.91
CA VAL A 261 13.10 2.09 2.39
C VAL A 261 14.48 2.07 3.04
N GLY A 262 15.41 1.26 2.56
CA GLY A 262 16.78 1.19 3.07
C GLY A 262 17.53 2.53 3.00
N LEU A 263 17.21 3.37 2.00
CA LEU A 263 17.79 4.70 1.81
C LEU A 263 17.17 5.80 2.69
N THR A 264 16.05 5.54 3.37
CA THR A 264 15.47 6.52 4.30
C THR A 264 16.41 6.78 5.48
N GLY A 265 16.28 7.90 6.18
CA GLY A 265 17.19 8.27 7.27
C GLY A 265 16.93 7.51 8.58
N GLN A 266 17.28 8.11 9.72
CA GLN A 266 17.03 7.52 11.05
C GLN A 266 15.54 7.49 11.41
N GLU A 267 14.71 8.24 10.69
CA GLU A 267 13.29 8.44 10.94
C GLU A 267 12.49 7.13 10.85
N LEU A 268 12.96 6.13 10.10
CA LEU A 268 12.30 4.83 9.92
C LEU A 268 13.15 3.65 10.40
N GLN A 269 14.08 3.88 11.32
CA GLN A 269 15.04 2.83 11.67
C GLN A 269 14.37 1.60 12.30
N GLU A 270 13.27 1.80 13.04
CA GLU A 270 12.49 0.71 13.65
C GLU A 270 11.67 -0.02 12.57
N GLU A 271 11.01 0.72 11.70
CA GLU A 271 10.16 0.22 10.61
C GLU A 271 10.96 -0.58 9.57
N LYS A 272 12.20 -0.17 9.28
CA LYS A 272 13.11 -0.91 8.37
C LYS A 272 13.35 -2.35 8.83
N GLN A 273 13.29 -2.60 10.14
CA GLN A 273 13.54 -3.92 10.71
C GLN A 273 12.25 -4.65 11.07
N ASP A 274 11.09 -4.00 10.98
CA ASP A 274 9.78 -4.58 11.24
C ASP A 274 9.28 -5.35 10.01
N SER A 275 9.20 -6.68 10.14
CA SER A 275 8.70 -7.53 9.06
C SER A 275 7.24 -7.24 8.68
N LYS A 276 6.41 -6.73 9.62
CA LYS A 276 5.02 -6.34 9.33
C LYS A 276 4.97 -5.13 8.41
N PHE A 277 5.77 -4.11 8.68
CA PHE A 277 5.89 -2.93 7.84
C PHE A 277 6.41 -3.28 6.44
N LEU A 278 7.49 -4.04 6.34
CA LEU A 278 8.06 -4.45 5.05
C LEU A 278 7.06 -5.30 4.23
N GLY A 279 6.36 -6.23 4.89
CA GLY A 279 5.31 -7.02 4.26
C GLY A 279 4.15 -6.17 3.76
N ALA A 280 3.69 -5.19 4.56
CA ALA A 280 2.64 -4.25 4.16
C ALA A 280 3.06 -3.42 2.93
N LEU A 281 4.32 -2.97 2.89
CA LEU A 281 4.84 -2.19 1.77
C LEU A 281 4.90 -3.00 0.46
N ILE A 282 5.36 -4.26 0.53
CA ILE A 282 5.38 -5.10 -0.67
C ILE A 282 3.96 -5.40 -1.15
N ARG A 283 3.00 -5.65 -0.26
CA ARG A 283 1.58 -5.82 -0.63
C ARG A 283 1.01 -4.57 -1.30
N LEU A 284 1.34 -3.38 -0.79
CA LEU A 284 0.98 -2.11 -1.43
C LEU A 284 1.55 -2.04 -2.86
N GLY A 285 2.82 -2.42 -3.02
CA GLY A 285 3.48 -2.52 -4.33
C GLY A 285 2.75 -3.46 -5.29
N SER A 286 2.40 -4.67 -4.83
CA SER A 286 1.62 -5.63 -5.62
C SER A 286 0.26 -5.06 -6.05
N ALA A 287 -0.46 -4.41 -5.14
CA ALA A 287 -1.74 -3.79 -5.46
C ALA A 287 -1.60 -2.68 -6.51
N TYR A 288 -0.55 -1.86 -6.42
CA TYR A 288 -0.25 -0.84 -7.43
C TYR A 288 0.08 -1.45 -8.79
N ALA A 289 0.98 -2.44 -8.83
CA ALA A 289 1.34 -3.14 -10.07
C ALA A 289 0.13 -3.83 -10.72
N ALA A 290 -0.78 -4.36 -9.91
CA ALA A 290 -1.99 -5.04 -10.37
C ALA A 290 -3.01 -4.10 -11.02
N LEU A 291 -2.96 -2.79 -10.73
CA LEU A 291 -3.72 -1.78 -11.45
C LEU A 291 -3.22 -1.58 -12.89
N LYS A 292 -2.01 -2.04 -13.22
CA LYS A 292 -1.36 -1.85 -14.53
C LYS A 292 -1.31 -0.37 -14.94
N PRO A 293 -0.69 0.49 -14.12
CA PRO A 293 -0.64 1.93 -14.38
C PRO A 293 0.02 2.22 -15.74
N THR A 294 -0.55 3.14 -16.50
CA THR A 294 0.02 3.57 -17.79
C THR A 294 1.28 4.41 -17.57
N THR A 295 2.27 4.29 -18.44
CA THR A 295 3.43 5.19 -18.44
C THR A 295 2.99 6.63 -18.70
N ASN A 296 3.43 7.59 -17.88
CA ASN A 296 3.06 9.00 -18.09
C ASN A 296 3.54 9.48 -19.46
N SER A 297 2.61 9.98 -20.27
CA SER A 297 2.87 10.52 -21.61
C SER A 297 3.38 11.97 -21.60
N ALA A 298 3.44 12.60 -20.42
CA ALA A 298 3.85 13.99 -20.25
C ALA A 298 5.15 14.08 -19.44
N ASN A 299 6.09 14.89 -19.89
CA ASN A 299 7.42 15.16 -19.30
C ASN A 299 7.41 15.80 -17.90
N GLU A 300 6.35 15.63 -17.10
CA GLU A 300 6.29 16.13 -15.73
C GLU A 300 6.34 14.96 -14.73
N PRO A 301 7.34 14.93 -13.83
CA PRO A 301 7.39 13.90 -12.81
C PRO A 301 6.20 14.03 -11.86
N LEU A 302 5.45 12.94 -11.67
CA LEU A 302 4.29 12.94 -10.78
C LEU A 302 4.65 13.16 -9.31
N ASN A 303 5.91 12.98 -8.93
CA ASN A 303 6.38 13.07 -7.55
C ASN A 303 5.52 12.22 -6.61
N PHE A 304 5.46 10.93 -6.92
CA PHE A 304 4.71 9.93 -6.19
C PHE A 304 5.51 8.63 -6.19
N PHE A 305 5.91 8.17 -5.00
CA PHE A 305 6.92 7.13 -4.86
C PHE A 305 6.57 5.82 -5.58
N LEU A 306 5.30 5.39 -5.56
CA LEU A 306 4.88 4.17 -6.26
C LEU A 306 5.09 4.30 -7.78
N ASP A 307 4.78 5.45 -8.35
CA ASP A 307 4.98 5.68 -9.79
C ASP A 307 6.46 5.85 -10.15
N THR A 308 7.20 6.61 -9.34
CA THR A 308 8.65 6.81 -9.52
C THR A 308 9.39 5.47 -9.48
N LEU A 309 9.13 4.63 -8.48
CA LEU A 309 9.79 3.33 -8.31
C LEU A 309 9.31 2.25 -9.28
N TRP A 310 8.09 2.41 -9.83
CA TRP A 310 7.54 1.52 -10.86
C TRP A 310 8.11 1.81 -12.25
N GLN A 311 8.25 3.09 -12.60
CA GLN A 311 8.66 3.51 -13.95
C GLN A 311 10.19 3.48 -14.15
N PHE A 312 10.96 3.62 -13.08
CA PHE A 312 12.39 3.88 -13.19
C PHE A 312 13.24 2.94 -12.33
N GLU A 313 14.38 2.53 -12.88
CA GLU A 313 15.27 1.50 -12.29
C GLU A 313 16.67 2.05 -11.92
N SER A 314 16.94 3.35 -12.10
CA SER A 314 18.26 3.92 -11.78
C SER A 314 18.41 4.22 -10.28
N GLU A 315 19.65 4.21 -9.77
CA GLU A 315 19.94 4.58 -8.38
C GLU A 315 19.42 5.98 -8.02
N VAL A 316 19.46 6.91 -8.98
CA VAL A 316 18.94 8.28 -8.80
C VAL A 316 17.43 8.27 -8.61
N ASP A 317 16.71 7.42 -9.35
CA ASP A 317 15.27 7.32 -9.25
C ASP A 317 14.83 6.59 -7.97
N ILE A 318 15.60 5.59 -7.52
CA ILE A 318 15.37 4.91 -6.25
C ILE A 318 15.57 5.90 -5.09
N GLN A 319 16.62 6.72 -5.12
CA GLN A 319 16.85 7.78 -4.15
C GLN A 319 15.69 8.79 -4.14
N LYS A 320 15.24 9.23 -5.31
CA LYS A 320 14.08 10.12 -5.43
C LYS A 320 12.81 9.49 -4.87
N GLY A 321 12.55 8.22 -5.19
CA GLY A 321 11.42 7.46 -4.66
C GLY A 321 11.48 7.29 -3.15
N SER A 322 12.69 7.15 -2.57
CA SER A 322 12.90 7.15 -1.11
C SER A 322 12.49 8.48 -0.47
N GLU A 323 12.88 9.61 -1.04
CA GLU A 323 12.51 10.94 -0.57
C GLU A 323 11.00 11.18 -0.67
N GLU A 324 10.39 10.79 -1.79
CA GLU A 324 8.94 10.86 -1.99
C GLU A 324 8.17 9.95 -1.01
N PHE A 325 8.71 8.76 -0.71
CA PHE A 325 8.14 7.83 0.26
C PHE A 325 8.20 8.39 1.68
N LEU A 326 9.36 8.91 2.09
CA LEU A 326 9.52 9.54 3.40
C LEU A 326 8.53 10.71 3.54
N PHE A 327 8.44 11.57 2.53
CA PHE A 327 7.48 12.66 2.50
C PHE A 327 6.01 12.17 2.58
N PHE A 328 5.71 11.03 1.96
CA PHE A 328 4.37 10.46 2.01
C PHE A 328 3.99 10.02 3.43
N ILE A 329 4.92 9.54 4.25
CA ILE A 329 4.61 9.04 5.59
C ILE A 329 4.95 10.01 6.73
N GLN A 330 5.69 11.11 6.48
CA GLN A 330 6.31 11.99 7.51
C GLN A 330 5.38 12.71 8.50
N ASP A 331 4.07 12.46 8.47
CA ASP A 331 3.08 13.07 9.37
C ASP A 331 2.12 12.01 9.96
N PHE A 332 2.53 10.74 9.94
CA PHE A 332 1.70 9.61 10.36
C PHE A 332 2.43 8.79 11.41
N ASP A 333 1.92 8.79 12.64
CA ASP A 333 2.58 8.17 13.80
C ASP A 333 2.72 6.64 13.68
N VAL A 334 1.86 5.99 12.88
CA VAL A 334 1.86 4.53 12.68
C VAL A 334 1.96 4.19 11.18
N PRO A 335 3.14 4.31 10.55
CA PRO A 335 3.30 4.16 9.10
C PRO A 335 2.71 2.85 8.54
N THR A 336 2.82 1.75 9.28
CA THR A 336 2.26 0.44 8.89
C THR A 336 0.73 0.50 8.65
N GLU A 337 -0.03 1.21 9.48
CA GLU A 337 -1.49 1.35 9.31
C GLU A 337 -1.84 2.18 8.07
N LEU A 338 -1.09 3.26 7.81
CA LEU A 338 -1.26 4.06 6.59
C LEU A 338 -1.02 3.20 5.35
N ILE A 339 0.07 2.42 5.34
CA ILE A 339 0.42 1.55 4.22
C ILE A 339 -0.65 0.46 4.00
N ASP A 340 -1.16 -0.15 5.07
CA ASP A 340 -2.27 -1.11 4.98
C ASP A 340 -3.55 -0.46 4.42
N HIS A 341 -3.87 0.76 4.87
CA HIS A 341 -5.01 1.51 4.33
C HIS A 341 -4.83 1.85 2.85
N GLN A 342 -3.63 2.23 2.41
CA GLN A 342 -3.33 2.44 0.99
C GLN A 342 -3.45 1.14 0.19
N TYR A 343 -3.01 0.01 0.73
CA TYR A 343 -3.15 -1.29 0.09
C TYR A 343 -4.64 -1.63 -0.14
N LYS A 344 -5.48 -1.44 0.88
CA LYS A 344 -6.94 -1.62 0.78
C LYS A 344 -7.53 -0.72 -0.31
N LEU A 345 -7.12 0.56 -0.36
CA LEU A 345 -7.57 1.52 -1.37
C LEU A 345 -7.29 1.02 -2.79
N LEU A 346 -6.03 0.69 -3.10
CA LEU A 346 -5.64 0.27 -4.45
C LEU A 346 -6.33 -1.04 -4.83
N THR A 347 -6.47 -1.97 -3.89
CA THR A 347 -7.18 -3.22 -4.11
C THR A 347 -8.67 -2.99 -4.39
N ALA A 348 -9.34 -2.10 -3.65
CA ALA A 348 -10.73 -1.73 -3.92
C ALA A 348 -10.89 -1.06 -5.29
N LEU A 349 -9.97 -0.18 -5.69
CA LEU A 349 -9.99 0.45 -7.01
C LEU A 349 -9.85 -0.57 -8.15
N LYS A 350 -9.01 -1.60 -7.98
CA LYS A 350 -8.88 -2.72 -8.92
C LYS A 350 -10.19 -3.49 -9.09
N MET A 351 -10.99 -3.59 -8.02
CA MET A 351 -12.26 -4.34 -8.01
C MET A 351 -13.41 -3.63 -8.72
N VAL A 352 -13.25 -2.40 -9.20
CA VAL A 352 -14.30 -1.63 -9.88
C VAL A 352 -14.10 -1.64 -11.41
N PRO A 353 -14.81 -2.50 -12.18
CA PRO A 353 -14.54 -2.67 -13.60
C PRO A 353 -14.87 -1.42 -14.43
N SER A 354 -15.85 -0.63 -13.98
CA SER A 354 -16.30 0.57 -14.71
C SER A 354 -15.34 1.76 -14.62
N LEU A 355 -14.34 1.70 -13.73
CA LEU A 355 -13.36 2.76 -13.54
C LEU A 355 -11.97 2.37 -14.05
N GLN A 356 -11.82 1.18 -14.68
CA GLN A 356 -10.51 0.66 -15.10
C GLN A 356 -9.74 1.63 -16.00
N ASP A 357 -10.42 2.34 -16.91
CA ASP A 357 -9.78 3.33 -17.80
C ASP A 357 -9.22 4.57 -17.05
N VAL A 358 -9.73 4.83 -15.85
CA VAL A 358 -9.34 5.97 -15.00
C VAL A 358 -8.34 5.54 -13.93
N VAL A 359 -8.55 4.40 -13.27
CA VAL A 359 -7.69 3.90 -12.18
C VAL A 359 -6.32 3.42 -12.67
N ILE A 360 -6.12 3.26 -13.98
CA ILE A 360 -4.81 3.02 -14.59
C ILE A 360 -3.99 4.32 -14.76
N GLN A 361 -4.60 5.50 -14.60
CA GLN A 361 -3.91 6.79 -14.75
C GLN A 361 -3.13 7.10 -13.47
N PRO A 362 -1.79 7.24 -13.52
CA PRO A 362 -1.02 7.42 -12.29
C PRO A 362 -1.33 8.73 -11.54
N SER A 363 -1.79 9.77 -12.24
CA SER A 363 -2.30 11.00 -11.60
C SER A 363 -3.53 10.76 -10.74
N PHE A 364 -4.48 9.96 -11.22
CA PHE A 364 -5.68 9.60 -10.46
C PHE A 364 -5.32 8.76 -9.23
N ILE A 365 -4.43 7.76 -9.39
CA ILE A 365 -3.97 6.92 -8.27
C ILE A 365 -3.32 7.79 -7.19
N LYS A 366 -2.46 8.71 -7.60
CA LYS A 366 -1.81 9.67 -6.69
C LYS A 366 -2.83 10.52 -5.93
N ASP A 367 -3.81 11.10 -6.63
CA ASP A 367 -4.82 11.97 -6.00
C ASP A 367 -5.68 11.20 -4.98
N MET A 368 -6.06 9.96 -5.31
CA MET A 368 -6.76 9.07 -4.39
C MET A 368 -5.91 8.70 -3.17
N ALA A 369 -4.62 8.38 -3.36
CA ALA A 369 -3.71 8.05 -2.27
C ALA A 369 -3.48 9.23 -1.32
N ILE A 370 -3.31 10.45 -1.85
CA ILE A 370 -3.16 11.68 -1.04
C ILE A 370 -4.44 11.99 -0.25
N THR A 371 -5.61 11.82 -0.89
CA THR A 371 -6.90 12.03 -0.23
C THR A 371 -7.11 11.02 0.89
N SER A 372 -6.79 9.75 0.65
CA SER A 372 -6.85 8.67 1.63
C SER A 372 -5.86 8.85 2.79
N LYS A 373 -4.64 9.32 2.53
CA LYS A 373 -3.70 9.72 3.61
C LYS A 373 -4.31 10.80 4.49
N SER A 374 -4.84 11.86 3.90
CA SER A 374 -5.46 12.97 4.64
C SER A 374 -6.63 12.49 5.51
N TYR A 375 -7.43 11.55 4.98
CA TYR A 375 -8.51 10.91 5.73
C TYR A 375 -7.98 10.10 6.93
N ALA A 376 -6.98 9.24 6.70
CA ALA A 376 -6.40 8.41 7.75
C ALA A 376 -5.84 9.25 8.91
N THR A 377 -5.17 10.37 8.61
CA THR A 377 -4.68 11.31 9.64
C THR A 377 -5.83 11.87 10.48
N LEU A 378 -6.95 12.25 9.85
CA LEU A 378 -8.12 12.80 10.56
C LEU A 378 -8.82 11.75 11.44
N GLU A 379 -8.95 10.50 10.96
CA GLU A 379 -9.59 9.42 11.72
C GLU A 379 -8.83 9.08 12.99
N LEU A 380 -7.48 9.09 12.95
CA LEU A 380 -6.64 8.88 14.13
C LEU A 380 -6.75 10.00 15.17
N GLU A 381 -6.95 11.24 14.71
CA GLU A 381 -7.00 12.41 15.60
C GLU A 381 -8.38 12.56 16.29
N THR A 382 -9.44 12.03 15.69
CA THR A 382 -10.81 12.35 16.09
C THR A 382 -11.79 11.28 15.61
N GLU A 383 -12.43 10.53 16.53
CA GLU A 383 -13.54 9.60 16.21
C GLU A 383 -14.70 10.35 15.54
N HIS A 384 -14.65 10.54 14.21
CA HIS A 384 -15.66 11.27 13.46
C HIS A 384 -16.79 10.36 12.96
N GLN A 385 -17.96 10.96 12.80
CA GLN A 385 -19.17 10.32 12.26
C GLN A 385 -19.22 10.33 10.71
N TYR A 386 -18.11 10.59 10.02
CA TYR A 386 -18.11 10.68 8.56
C TYR A 386 -18.36 9.28 7.98
N LYS A 387 -19.47 9.10 7.25
CA LYS A 387 -19.81 7.85 6.56
C LYS A 387 -19.51 8.03 5.08
N GLY A 388 -18.79 7.08 4.49
CA GLY A 388 -18.43 7.13 3.07
C GLY A 388 -17.30 6.16 2.72
N PHE A 389 -16.94 6.09 1.44
CA PHE A 389 -16.00 5.10 0.91
C PHE A 389 -14.69 4.97 1.72
N LEU A 390 -14.01 6.08 2.04
CA LEU A 390 -12.74 6.03 2.78
C LEU A 390 -12.90 5.55 4.23
N HIS A 391 -14.04 5.86 4.87
CA HIS A 391 -14.38 5.36 6.21
C HIS A 391 -14.69 3.87 6.19
N ASP A 392 -15.52 3.46 5.24
CA ASP A 392 -15.90 2.05 5.10
C ASP A 392 -14.65 1.23 4.79
N LEU A 393 -13.75 1.76 3.95
CA LEU A 393 -12.44 1.19 3.64
C LEU A 393 -11.52 1.08 4.88
N TRP A 394 -11.50 2.08 5.74
CA TRP A 394 -10.75 2.05 7.01
C TRP A 394 -11.20 0.90 7.91
N LYS A 395 -12.50 0.58 7.88
CA LYS A 395 -13.13 -0.47 8.71
C LYS A 395 -13.14 -1.86 8.09
N VAL A 396 -12.54 -2.06 6.92
CA VAL A 396 -12.49 -3.38 6.27
C VAL A 396 -11.52 -4.31 7.00
N HIS A 397 -12.01 -5.50 7.35
CA HIS A 397 -11.23 -6.60 7.93
C HIS A 397 -11.27 -7.87 7.07
N SER A 398 -12.06 -7.91 5.99
CA SER A 398 -12.16 -9.07 5.10
C SER A 398 -12.20 -8.71 3.62
N GLU A 399 -11.82 -9.66 2.76
CA GLU A 399 -11.91 -9.51 1.31
C GLU A 399 -13.35 -9.29 0.82
N GLN A 400 -14.33 -9.89 1.50
CA GLN A 400 -15.75 -9.70 1.15
C GLN A 400 -16.21 -8.28 1.46
N GLU A 401 -15.86 -7.75 2.64
CA GLU A 401 -16.14 -6.35 2.98
C GLU A 401 -15.45 -5.40 1.99
N LEU A 402 -14.22 -5.70 1.56
CA LEU A 402 -13.53 -4.91 0.55
C LEU A 402 -14.28 -4.87 -0.78
N LYS A 403 -14.84 -6.01 -1.22
CA LYS A 403 -15.68 -6.09 -2.42
C LYS A 403 -16.95 -5.27 -2.27
N ASP A 404 -17.60 -5.33 -1.10
CA ASP A 404 -18.82 -4.58 -0.83
C ASP A 404 -18.56 -3.06 -0.84
N VAL A 405 -17.42 -2.64 -0.27
CA VAL A 405 -16.96 -1.23 -0.31
C VAL A 405 -16.64 -0.78 -1.74
N ALA A 406 -15.99 -1.63 -2.55
CA ALA A 406 -15.72 -1.33 -3.96
C ALA A 406 -17.02 -1.16 -4.78
N ILE A 407 -18.01 -2.02 -4.56
CA ILE A 407 -19.34 -1.92 -5.20
C ILE A 407 -20.05 -0.62 -4.77
N SER A 408 -19.98 -0.27 -3.48
CA SER A 408 -20.54 0.98 -2.95
C SER A 408 -19.92 2.21 -3.63
N PHE A 409 -18.59 2.23 -3.75
CA PHE A 409 -17.85 3.27 -4.47
C PHE A 409 -18.24 3.36 -5.94
N GLN A 410 -18.33 2.22 -6.63
CA GLN A 410 -18.76 2.15 -8.02
C GLN A 410 -20.15 2.78 -8.19
N ASN A 411 -21.11 2.41 -7.33
CA ASN A 411 -22.47 2.93 -7.39
C ASN A 411 -22.52 4.44 -7.13
N PHE A 412 -21.69 4.92 -6.19
CA PHE A 412 -21.56 6.36 -5.91
C PHE A 412 -21.04 7.14 -7.13
N ILE A 413 -20.02 6.63 -7.83
CA ILE A 413 -19.44 7.31 -9.00
C ILE A 413 -20.35 7.22 -10.23
N LEU A 414 -20.94 6.05 -10.50
CA LEU A 414 -21.78 5.84 -11.69
C LEU A 414 -23.17 6.44 -11.56
N ASN A 415 -23.68 6.59 -10.35
CA ASN A 415 -25.00 7.12 -10.11
C ASN A 415 -25.00 7.98 -8.83
N PRO A 416 -24.44 9.21 -8.90
CA PRO A 416 -24.34 10.10 -7.75
C PRO A 416 -25.71 10.49 -7.16
N TYR A 417 -26.81 10.16 -7.87
CA TYR A 417 -28.18 10.34 -7.42
C TYR A 417 -28.76 9.11 -6.67
N ASN A 418 -28.18 7.91 -6.82
CA ASN A 418 -28.66 6.67 -6.18
C ASN A 418 -28.01 6.36 -4.82
N GLY A 419 -27.11 7.20 -4.33
CA GLY A 419 -26.68 7.15 -2.92
C GLY A 419 -27.83 7.39 -1.91
N TYR A 420 -29.01 7.78 -2.40
CA TYR A 420 -30.23 7.99 -1.63
C TYR A 420 -31.30 6.90 -1.85
N ASP A 421 -31.01 5.85 -2.63
CA ASP A 421 -32.00 4.83 -3.04
C ASP A 421 -32.26 3.74 -1.97
N LEU A 422 -32.03 4.05 -0.69
CA LEU A 422 -32.59 3.31 0.44
C LEU A 422 -34.06 3.69 0.73
N TYR A 423 -34.64 4.66 0.01
CA TYR A 423 -36.00 5.16 0.26
C TYR A 423 -37.01 4.92 -0.88
N ALA A 424 -36.64 4.23 -1.98
CA ALA A 424 -37.55 4.01 -3.12
C ALA A 424 -38.51 2.80 -2.98
N SER A 425 -39.06 2.55 -1.79
CA SER A 425 -40.17 1.59 -1.64
C SER A 425 -41.32 2.02 -0.73
N ALA A 426 -41.52 3.33 -0.50
CA ALA A 426 -42.80 3.81 0.03
C ALA A 426 -43.79 4.00 -1.13
N THR A 427 -44.56 2.96 -1.44
CA THR A 427 -45.73 3.08 -2.31
C THR A 427 -46.70 4.08 -1.69
N ARG A 428 -47.14 5.09 -2.47
CA ARG A 428 -48.20 6.02 -2.03
C ARG A 428 -49.38 5.23 -1.44
N PRO A 429 -49.99 5.71 -0.34
CA PRO A 429 -51.20 5.11 0.20
C PRO A 429 -52.27 4.92 -0.89
N GLY A 430 -52.93 3.78 -0.88
CA GLY A 430 -54.00 3.51 -1.84
C GLY A 430 -55.26 4.33 -1.49
N PRO A 431 -56.21 4.53 -2.43
CA PRO A 431 -57.46 5.25 -2.18
C PRO A 431 -58.39 4.59 -1.12
N GLY A 432 -57.96 3.50 -0.47
CA GLY A 432 -58.66 2.83 0.63
C GLY A 432 -58.26 3.30 2.03
N ASP A 433 -57.19 4.09 2.17
CA ASP A 433 -56.80 4.68 3.46
C ASP A 433 -57.61 5.98 3.69
N GLY A 434 -58.15 6.14 4.90
CA GLY A 434 -59.06 7.23 5.24
C GLY A 434 -58.47 8.63 5.01
N PRO A 435 -59.30 9.68 4.82
CA PRO A 435 -58.85 11.04 4.53
C PRO A 435 -57.93 11.62 5.62
N GLU A 436 -58.09 11.19 6.87
CA GLU A 436 -57.23 11.58 8.00
C GLU A 436 -55.81 11.02 7.86
N PHE A 437 -55.66 9.80 7.36
CA PHE A 437 -54.35 9.18 7.12
C PHE A 437 -53.57 9.90 6.02
N ASN A 438 -54.23 10.17 4.89
CA ASN A 438 -53.60 10.89 3.78
C ASN A 438 -53.12 12.28 4.22
N ARG A 439 -53.90 12.96 5.07
CA ARG A 439 -53.51 14.25 5.64
C ARG A 439 -52.25 14.17 6.50
N CYS A 440 -52.14 13.16 7.38
CA CYS A 440 -50.96 12.99 8.23
C CYS A 440 -49.72 12.55 7.45
N TYR A 441 -49.89 11.70 6.43
CA TYR A 441 -48.81 11.34 5.52
C TYR A 441 -48.31 12.56 4.73
N ASP A 442 -49.22 13.40 4.22
CA ASP A 442 -48.86 14.62 3.50
C ASP A 442 -48.09 15.61 4.41
N LEU A 443 -48.47 15.71 5.69
CA LEU A 443 -47.75 16.51 6.68
C LEU A 443 -46.33 15.98 6.95
N VAL A 444 -46.17 14.66 7.08
CA VAL A 444 -44.85 14.01 7.25
C VAL A 444 -43.95 14.29 6.04
N GLN A 445 -44.48 14.16 4.83
CA GLN A 445 -43.74 14.44 3.60
C GLN A 445 -43.37 15.92 3.47
N ALA A 446 -44.26 16.83 3.90
CA ALA A 446 -43.97 18.26 3.91
C ALA A 446 -42.88 18.63 4.94
N ILE A 447 -42.89 18.01 6.13
CA ILE A 447 -41.84 18.15 7.16
C ILE A 447 -40.49 17.64 6.62
N LEU A 448 -40.47 16.44 6.02
CA LEU A 448 -39.29 15.85 5.40
C LEU A 448 -38.70 16.77 4.33
N THR A 449 -39.57 17.25 3.43
CA THR A 449 -39.19 18.16 2.34
C THR A 449 -38.58 19.45 2.85
N LEU A 450 -39.07 20.03 3.95
CA LEU A 450 -38.49 21.25 4.52
C LEU A 450 -37.16 21.01 5.23
N LEU A 451 -37.03 19.88 5.94
CA LEU A 451 -35.80 19.55 6.65
C LEU A 451 -34.65 19.24 5.68
N GLN A 452 -34.94 18.48 4.62
CA GLN A 452 -33.94 17.94 3.68
C GLN A 452 -33.82 18.74 2.37
N GLY A 453 -34.87 19.47 1.98
CA GLY A 453 -34.97 20.19 0.71
C GLY A 453 -35.81 19.40 -0.31
N GLY A 454 -36.70 20.09 -1.03
CA GLY A 454 -37.53 19.50 -2.09
C GLY A 454 -37.02 19.85 -3.48
N ILE A 455 -37.10 18.89 -4.41
CA ILE A 455 -36.92 19.16 -5.84
C ILE A 455 -38.19 19.88 -6.32
N ASP A 456 -38.12 21.22 -6.43
CA ASP A 456 -39.09 21.98 -7.20
C ASP A 456 -38.50 22.36 -8.56
N LEU A 457 -39.20 21.97 -9.62
CA LEU A 457 -38.68 21.79 -10.98
C LEU A 457 -38.69 23.06 -11.85
N VAL A 458 -38.72 24.27 -11.27
CA VAL A 458 -38.88 25.50 -12.09
C VAL A 458 -37.93 26.65 -11.73
N PHE A 459 -37.33 26.74 -10.54
CA PHE A 459 -36.27 27.72 -10.26
C PHE A 459 -35.27 27.17 -9.22
N GLY A 460 -33.98 27.14 -9.56
CA GLY A 460 -32.92 26.36 -8.90
C GLY A 460 -32.68 26.57 -7.39
N GLU A 461 -32.20 25.49 -6.77
CA GLU A 461 -31.62 25.33 -5.41
C GLU A 461 -32.47 25.83 -4.22
N ASP A 462 -33.44 25.02 -3.80
CA ASP A 462 -34.02 25.10 -2.45
C ASP A 462 -33.37 24.05 -1.51
N ARG A 463 -32.19 24.39 -0.97
CA ARG A 463 -31.52 23.62 0.09
C ARG A 463 -32.37 23.62 1.37
N GLY A 464 -32.58 22.45 1.97
CA GLY A 464 -33.36 22.25 3.20
C GLY A 464 -32.79 22.95 4.44
N LEU A 465 -33.60 23.06 5.48
CA LEU A 465 -33.28 23.77 6.72
C LEU A 465 -32.00 23.23 7.40
N ARG A 466 -31.81 21.91 7.42
CA ARG A 466 -30.64 21.24 8.01
C ARG A 466 -29.35 21.65 7.31
N GLN A 467 -29.34 21.56 5.99
CA GLN A 467 -28.18 21.89 5.17
C GLN A 467 -27.76 23.35 5.37
N ARG A 468 -28.72 24.27 5.43
CA ARG A 468 -28.43 25.70 5.68
C ARG A 468 -27.85 25.97 7.05
N TYR A 469 -28.32 25.28 8.08
CA TYR A 469 -27.76 25.40 9.42
C TYR A 469 -26.28 25.00 9.44
N TYR A 470 -25.96 23.86 8.84
CA TYR A 470 -24.58 23.37 8.77
C TYR A 470 -23.67 24.24 7.90
N GLU A 471 -24.18 24.79 6.79
CA GLU A 471 -23.44 25.75 5.97
C GLU A 471 -23.07 27.01 6.76
N MET A 472 -24.02 27.54 7.55
CA MET A 472 -23.75 28.66 8.45
C MET A 472 -22.80 28.31 9.60
N GLN A 473 -22.60 27.04 9.95
CA GLN A 473 -21.62 26.60 10.96
C GLN A 473 -20.24 26.28 10.39
N ARG A 474 -20.16 25.72 9.17
CA ARG A 474 -18.90 25.23 8.55
C ARG A 474 -18.21 26.28 7.69
N ASP A 475 -18.98 27.08 6.95
CA ASP A 475 -18.46 28.09 6.02
C ASP A 475 -18.83 29.51 6.48
N VAL A 476 -18.60 29.73 7.77
CA VAL A 476 -18.92 30.97 8.47
C VAL A 476 -18.26 32.19 7.81
N HIS A 477 -17.03 32.01 7.33
CA HIS A 477 -16.21 33.07 6.76
C HIS A 477 -16.34 33.22 5.23
N GLY A 478 -16.61 32.16 4.46
CA GLY A 478 -16.90 32.26 3.03
C GLY A 478 -18.23 32.97 2.75
N LEU A 479 -19.27 32.69 3.54
CA LEU A 479 -20.56 33.41 3.47
C LEU A 479 -20.42 34.89 3.87
N TYR A 480 -19.55 35.19 4.83
CA TYR A 480 -19.21 36.55 5.22
C TYR A 480 -18.39 37.28 4.14
N GLN A 481 -17.44 36.62 3.47
CA GLN A 481 -16.65 37.22 2.40
C GLN A 481 -17.50 37.53 1.17
N ALA A 482 -18.41 36.63 0.76
CA ALA A 482 -19.37 36.90 -0.31
C ALA A 482 -20.21 38.16 -0.02
N HIS A 483 -20.57 38.39 1.25
CA HIS A 483 -21.24 39.60 1.71
C HIS A 483 -20.34 40.85 1.61
N VAL A 484 -19.08 40.77 2.07
CA VAL A 484 -18.13 41.89 2.03
C VAL A 484 -17.76 42.26 0.58
N GLU A 485 -17.54 41.29 -0.29
CA GLU A 485 -17.23 41.49 -1.71
C GLU A 485 -18.41 42.11 -2.47
N ALA A 486 -19.65 41.74 -2.13
CA ALA A 486 -20.85 42.37 -2.67
C ALA A 486 -20.95 43.87 -2.31
N LEU A 487 -20.37 44.29 -1.19
CA LEU A 487 -20.37 45.68 -0.71
C LEU A 487 -19.18 46.51 -1.23
N GLN A 488 -18.14 45.89 -1.80
CA GLN A 488 -16.87 46.57 -2.17
C GLN A 488 -16.77 47.01 -3.64
N GLY A 489 -17.86 47.50 -4.25
CA GLY A 489 -17.74 48.40 -5.42
C GLY A 489 -18.48 48.02 -6.70
N ASN A 490 -19.48 47.13 -6.64
CA ASN A 490 -20.39 46.90 -7.78
C ASN A 490 -21.87 47.07 -7.35
N PRO A 491 -22.44 48.28 -7.50
CA PRO A 491 -23.80 48.59 -7.07
C PRO A 491 -24.90 47.72 -7.71
N GLN A 492 -24.63 47.13 -8.89
CA GLN A 492 -25.57 46.22 -9.57
C GLN A 492 -25.47 44.77 -9.10
N ALA A 493 -24.32 44.34 -8.57
CA ALA A 493 -24.17 43.06 -7.89
C ALA A 493 -24.78 43.14 -6.48
N GLU A 494 -24.54 44.27 -5.80
CA GLU A 494 -25.15 44.61 -4.52
C GLU A 494 -26.69 44.60 -4.59
N GLN A 495 -27.31 45.31 -5.55
CA GLN A 495 -28.77 45.29 -5.72
C GLN A 495 -29.35 43.91 -6.07
N ARG A 496 -28.64 43.10 -6.88
CA ARG A 496 -29.11 41.74 -7.23
C ARG A 496 -29.01 40.77 -6.06
N ASN A 497 -27.92 40.81 -5.31
CA ASN A 497 -27.71 39.94 -4.15
C ASN A 497 -28.57 40.36 -2.96
N ILE A 498 -28.81 41.66 -2.74
CA ILE A 498 -29.73 42.18 -1.71
C ILE A 498 -31.19 41.85 -2.06
N GLN A 499 -31.60 41.96 -3.32
CA GLN A 499 -32.98 41.63 -3.72
C GLN A 499 -33.28 40.11 -3.66
N GLN A 500 -32.27 39.25 -3.72
CA GLN A 500 -32.44 37.80 -3.71
C GLN A 500 -31.97 37.13 -2.39
N GLY A 501 -31.33 37.87 -1.49
CA GLY A 501 -30.77 37.35 -0.23
C GLY A 501 -29.67 36.29 -0.42
N LEU A 502 -29.12 36.17 -1.64
CA LEU A 502 -28.14 35.15 -2.00
C LEU A 502 -26.72 35.62 -1.64
N GLY A 503 -25.98 34.78 -0.92
CA GLY A 503 -24.56 35.03 -0.61
C GLY A 503 -24.29 36.09 0.45
N THR A 504 -25.26 36.40 1.33
CA THR A 504 -25.04 37.27 2.50
C THR A 504 -25.41 36.57 3.80
N TRP A 505 -24.67 36.84 4.88
CA TRP A 505 -24.96 36.27 6.20
C TRP A 505 -26.41 36.53 6.64
N THR A 506 -26.85 37.80 6.54
CA THR A 506 -28.22 38.22 6.86
C THR A 506 -29.26 37.50 5.99
N GLY A 507 -29.01 37.36 4.68
CA GLY A 507 -29.93 36.64 3.79
C GLY A 507 -30.06 35.15 4.09
N HIS A 508 -28.96 34.49 4.47
CA HIS A 508 -28.96 33.10 4.94
C HIS A 508 -29.72 32.95 6.26
N GLN A 509 -29.49 33.86 7.23
CA GLN A 509 -30.18 33.87 8.50
C GLN A 509 -31.69 34.10 8.34
N GLU A 510 -32.10 35.04 7.49
CA GLU A 510 -33.51 35.29 7.18
C GLU A 510 -34.18 34.07 6.51
N ARG A 511 -33.50 33.42 5.56
CA ARG A 511 -34.03 32.23 4.88
C ARG A 511 -34.13 31.03 5.84
N TYR A 512 -33.14 30.85 6.71
CA TYR A 512 -33.19 29.86 7.77
C TYR A 512 -34.38 30.10 8.71
N ASN A 513 -34.56 31.34 9.17
CA ASN A 513 -35.69 31.71 10.03
C ASN A 513 -37.05 31.46 9.38
N ARG A 514 -37.21 31.75 8.07
CA ARG A 514 -38.44 31.44 7.33
C ARG A 514 -38.73 29.94 7.25
N LEU A 515 -37.72 29.15 6.90
CA LEU A 515 -37.86 27.69 6.81
C LEU A 515 -38.14 27.08 8.19
N ARG A 516 -37.49 27.58 9.24
CA ARG A 516 -37.72 27.20 10.64
C ARG A 516 -39.14 27.48 11.08
N GLN A 517 -39.64 28.68 10.81
CA GLN A 517 -41.02 29.06 11.13
C GLN A 517 -42.03 28.16 10.40
N ARG A 518 -41.78 27.87 9.12
CA ARG A 518 -42.64 26.97 8.35
C ARG A 518 -42.62 25.53 8.87
N LEU A 519 -41.44 25.05 9.29
CA LEU A 519 -41.30 23.75 9.93
C LEU A 519 -42.08 23.68 11.24
N ARG A 520 -42.04 24.76 12.05
CA ARG A 520 -42.83 24.86 13.29
C ARG A 520 -44.33 24.74 13.01
N GLU A 521 -44.84 25.46 12.01
CA GLU A 521 -46.26 25.40 11.62
C GLU A 521 -46.68 23.97 11.22
N LEU A 522 -45.87 23.27 10.42
CA LEU A 522 -46.18 21.90 10.00
C LEU A 522 -46.09 20.89 11.15
N TYR A 523 -45.11 21.06 12.04
CA TYR A 523 -44.95 20.20 13.21
C TYR A 523 -46.12 20.39 14.20
N ASP A 524 -46.54 21.63 14.45
CA ASP A 524 -47.70 21.92 15.28
C ASP A 524 -48.99 21.37 14.63
N GLU A 525 -49.16 21.53 13.30
CA GLU A 525 -50.31 20.93 12.59
C GLU A 525 -50.31 19.40 12.66
N PHE A 526 -49.15 18.76 12.55
CA PHE A 526 -49.02 17.31 12.74
C PHE A 526 -49.42 16.90 14.16
N ASN A 527 -48.94 17.60 15.19
CA ASN A 527 -49.29 17.29 16.57
C ASN A 527 -50.77 17.53 16.89
N GLU A 528 -51.44 18.47 16.23
CA GLU A 528 -52.87 18.72 16.46
C GLU A 528 -53.80 17.75 15.73
N ASN A 529 -53.38 17.23 14.57
CA ASN A 529 -54.26 16.45 13.68
C ASN A 529 -53.88 14.97 13.57
N CYS A 530 -52.75 14.55 14.16
CA CYS A 530 -52.20 13.20 14.02
C CYS A 530 -51.75 12.58 15.36
N ASP A 531 -52.15 13.16 16.51
CA ASP A 531 -51.77 12.69 17.85
C ASP A 531 -52.40 11.35 18.22
N ASP A 532 -53.58 11.05 17.68
CA ASP A 532 -54.34 9.82 17.85
C ASP A 532 -53.96 8.71 16.85
N MET A 533 -53.10 9.02 15.87
CA MET A 533 -52.69 8.09 14.83
C MET A 533 -51.66 7.09 15.36
N ASP A 534 -51.85 5.79 15.07
CA ASP A 534 -50.88 4.76 15.44
C ASP A 534 -49.57 5.00 14.67
N LYS A 535 -48.55 5.48 15.39
CA LYS A 535 -47.21 5.72 14.87
C LYS A 535 -46.60 4.47 14.24
N ASN A 536 -46.99 3.26 14.69
CA ASN A 536 -46.54 2.01 14.06
C ASN A 536 -47.14 1.79 12.67
N TYR A 537 -48.30 2.41 12.38
CA TYR A 537 -48.91 2.38 11.07
C TYR A 537 -48.21 3.35 10.10
N LEU A 538 -47.84 4.55 10.57
CA LEU A 538 -47.01 5.50 9.80
C LEU A 538 -45.58 4.99 9.56
N LYS A 539 -44.99 4.26 10.53
CA LYS A 539 -43.69 3.57 10.37
C LYS A 539 -43.62 2.59 9.20
N ARG A 540 -44.76 2.12 8.69
CA ARG A 540 -44.79 1.27 7.49
C ARG A 540 -44.42 2.03 6.20
N PHE A 541 -44.60 3.34 6.20
CA PHE A 541 -44.36 4.20 5.05
C PHE A 541 -43.16 5.12 5.25
N GLU A 542 -42.89 5.52 6.49
CA GLU A 542 -41.68 6.25 6.88
C GLU A 542 -41.06 5.59 8.13
N PRO A 543 -40.14 4.61 7.96
CA PRO A 543 -39.58 3.81 9.05
C PRO A 543 -38.95 4.65 10.16
N ASP A 544 -38.39 5.80 9.79
CA ASP A 544 -37.66 6.71 10.68
C ASP A 544 -38.50 7.92 11.13
N ILE A 545 -39.83 7.83 11.07
CA ILE A 545 -40.73 8.94 11.41
C ILE A 545 -40.49 9.55 12.81
N GLU A 546 -40.10 8.74 13.80
CA GLU A 546 -39.78 9.25 15.15
C GLU A 546 -38.51 10.11 15.15
N ILE A 547 -37.50 9.71 14.39
CA ILE A 547 -36.27 10.49 14.22
C ILE A 547 -36.60 11.79 13.47
N LEU A 548 -37.36 11.68 12.39
CA LEU A 548 -37.79 12.83 11.59
C LEU A 548 -38.58 13.86 12.42
N LEU A 549 -39.51 13.42 13.27
CA LEU A 549 -40.31 14.31 14.12
C LEU A 549 -39.47 14.93 15.24
N ASN A 550 -38.55 14.17 15.84
CA ASN A 550 -37.60 14.71 16.82
C ASN A 550 -36.68 15.78 16.17
N ASP A 551 -36.23 15.53 14.94
CA ASP A 551 -35.45 16.49 14.17
C ASP A 551 -36.29 17.73 13.82
N ALA A 552 -37.56 17.55 13.46
CA ALA A 552 -38.48 18.64 13.18
C ALA A 552 -38.65 19.55 14.41
N GLU A 553 -38.89 18.95 15.58
CA GLU A 553 -38.98 19.65 16.86
C GLU A 553 -37.69 20.41 17.18
N THR A 554 -36.55 19.73 17.09
CA THR A 554 -35.23 20.30 17.37
C THR A 554 -34.96 21.51 16.49
N TYR A 555 -35.11 21.37 15.17
CA TYR A 555 -34.81 22.44 14.23
C TYR A 555 -35.87 23.54 14.19
N ALA A 556 -37.11 23.27 14.61
CA ALA A 556 -38.13 24.30 14.78
C ALA A 556 -37.79 25.27 15.93
N GLU A 557 -37.06 24.81 16.94
CA GLU A 557 -36.65 25.61 18.10
C GLU A 557 -35.22 26.14 17.99
N GLN A 558 -34.37 25.49 17.19
CA GLN A 558 -32.97 25.87 17.01
C GLN A 558 -32.82 27.30 16.45
N GLU A 559 -32.10 28.17 17.15
CA GLU A 559 -31.74 29.50 16.64
C GLU A 559 -30.60 29.41 15.60
N PRO A 560 -30.60 30.28 14.56
CA PRO A 560 -29.49 30.35 13.63
C PRO A 560 -28.19 30.73 14.35
N PRO A 561 -27.01 30.32 13.84
CA PRO A 561 -25.73 30.74 14.38
C PRO A 561 -25.58 32.28 14.40
N ASP A 562 -24.85 32.79 15.40
CA ASP A 562 -24.47 34.20 15.48
C ASP A 562 -23.49 34.57 14.36
N GLN A 563 -23.57 35.82 13.90
CA GLN A 563 -22.62 36.34 12.92
C GLN A 563 -21.20 36.32 13.51
N PRO A 564 -20.20 35.77 12.79
CA PRO A 564 -18.82 35.73 13.28
C PRO A 564 -18.21 37.12 13.49
N ASP A 565 -17.42 37.27 14.56
CA ASP A 565 -16.53 38.42 14.74
C ASP A 565 -15.26 38.23 13.88
N PRO A 566 -14.96 39.13 12.91
CA PRO A 566 -13.78 39.02 12.07
C PRO A 566 -12.44 39.07 12.84
N ASN A 567 -12.45 39.45 14.13
CA ASN A 567 -11.24 39.53 14.96
C ASN A 567 -11.03 38.31 15.88
N GLN A 568 -11.91 37.30 15.86
CA GLN A 568 -11.79 36.12 16.74
C GLN A 568 -10.81 35.06 16.24
N ILE A 569 -10.32 35.14 14.99
CA ILE A 569 -9.39 34.16 14.44
C ILE A 569 -7.98 34.43 14.98
N SER A 570 -7.63 33.66 16.01
CA SER A 570 -6.26 33.59 16.52
C SER A 570 -5.40 32.74 15.58
N LEU A 571 -4.67 33.38 14.66
CA LEU A 571 -3.67 32.67 13.87
C LEU A 571 -2.51 32.19 14.76
N PRO A 572 -1.97 30.98 14.49
CA PRO A 572 -0.74 30.53 15.13
C PRO A 572 0.37 31.56 14.94
N SER A 573 1.12 31.85 16.02
CA SER A 573 2.11 32.93 16.05
C SER A 573 3.19 32.83 14.94
N TRP A 574 3.44 31.63 14.41
CA TRP A 574 4.39 31.42 13.32
C TRP A 574 3.94 31.98 11.96
N PHE A 575 2.64 32.23 11.74
CA PHE A 575 2.14 32.87 10.51
C PHE A 575 2.77 34.25 10.30
N SER A 576 2.87 35.04 11.37
CA SER A 576 3.53 36.35 11.35
C SER A 576 5.02 36.26 10.95
N ARG A 577 5.69 35.15 11.27
CA ARG A 577 7.12 34.93 10.94
C ARG A 577 7.32 34.65 9.45
N LEU A 578 6.32 34.08 8.80
CA LEU A 578 6.26 33.89 7.35
C LEU A 578 5.83 35.16 6.60
N GLY A 579 5.55 36.26 7.32
CA GLY A 579 5.01 37.48 6.73
C GLY A 579 3.56 37.29 6.28
N ILE A 580 2.78 36.47 6.99
CA ILE A 580 1.37 36.24 6.71
C ILE A 580 0.56 36.97 7.77
N VAL A 581 -0.36 37.82 7.33
CA VAL A 581 -1.24 38.59 8.21
C VAL A 581 -2.69 38.28 7.88
N LEU A 582 -3.52 38.17 8.92
CA LEU A 582 -4.97 38.13 8.73
C LEU A 582 -5.46 39.54 8.40
N SER A 583 -6.14 39.71 7.28
CA SER A 583 -6.76 40.99 6.93
C SER A 583 -8.06 40.77 6.19
N GLY A 584 -9.17 41.27 6.74
CA GLY A 584 -10.47 41.24 6.07
C GLY A 584 -10.96 39.83 5.70
N GLY A 585 -10.65 38.81 6.52
CA GLY A 585 -10.97 37.41 6.22
C GLY A 585 -10.03 36.75 5.22
N ALA A 586 -8.89 37.35 4.89
CA ALA A 586 -7.86 36.74 4.05
C ALA A 586 -6.57 36.50 4.82
N LEU A 587 -5.89 35.39 4.51
CA LEU A 587 -4.47 35.23 4.80
C LEU A 587 -3.68 35.99 3.74
N VAL A 588 -3.17 37.16 4.11
CA VAL A 588 -2.39 38.00 3.20
C VAL A 588 -0.92 37.69 3.37
N VAL A 589 -0.30 37.16 2.32
CA VAL A 589 1.15 36.94 2.24
C VAL A 589 1.81 38.28 1.86
N THR A 590 2.48 38.92 2.81
CA THR A 590 3.11 40.24 2.67
C THR A 590 4.60 40.18 2.30
N ARG A 591 5.17 38.98 2.13
CA ARG A 591 6.52 38.79 1.57
C ARG A 591 6.43 38.34 0.12
N THR A 592 7.37 38.80 -0.71
CA THR A 592 7.42 38.45 -2.13
C THR A 592 7.38 36.94 -2.33
N ALA A 593 6.44 36.46 -3.15
CA ALA A 593 6.10 35.07 -3.37
C ALA A 593 7.25 34.18 -3.90
N GLU A 594 8.41 34.77 -4.22
CA GLU A 594 9.61 34.07 -4.70
C GLU A 594 10.30 33.18 -3.64
N VAL A 595 9.95 33.32 -2.36
CA VAL A 595 10.58 32.56 -1.26
C VAL A 595 9.74 31.38 -0.75
N LEU A 596 8.45 31.32 -1.11
CA LEU A 596 7.57 30.23 -0.67
C LEU A 596 7.54 29.14 -1.75
N SER A 597 7.97 27.93 -1.39
CA SER A 597 7.89 26.78 -2.29
C SER A 597 6.43 26.48 -2.67
N GLY A 598 6.21 25.84 -3.82
CA GLY A 598 4.87 25.43 -4.26
C GLY A 598 4.15 24.47 -3.29
N PHE A 599 4.89 23.86 -2.36
CA PHE A 599 4.36 23.11 -1.22
C PHE A 599 3.81 24.07 -0.15
N ALA A 600 4.60 25.06 0.28
CA ALA A 600 4.18 26.06 1.27
C ALA A 600 2.93 26.82 0.82
N LEU A 601 2.80 27.14 -0.47
CA LEU A 601 1.62 27.80 -1.02
C LEU A 601 0.36 26.91 -0.95
N ARG A 602 0.49 25.60 -1.21
CA ARG A 602 -0.63 24.65 -1.12
C ARG A 602 -1.03 24.38 0.34
N THR A 603 -0.07 24.29 1.25
CA THR A 603 -0.34 24.21 2.69
C THR A 603 -1.05 25.47 3.18
N LEU A 604 -0.63 26.66 2.74
CA LEU A 604 -1.30 27.91 3.09
C LEU A 604 -2.70 28.03 2.50
N GLN A 605 -2.92 27.49 1.30
CA GLN A 605 -4.24 27.40 0.69
C GLN A 605 -5.16 26.47 1.50
N ALA A 606 -4.68 25.27 1.84
CA ALA A 606 -5.43 24.32 2.66
C ALA A 606 -5.72 24.84 4.06
N VAL A 607 -4.77 25.55 4.68
CA VAL A 607 -5.01 26.22 5.97
C VAL A 607 -5.95 27.42 5.81
N ALA A 608 -5.89 28.17 4.70
CA ALA A 608 -6.88 29.21 4.45
C ALA A 608 -8.29 28.58 4.38
N GLU A 609 -8.47 27.53 3.58
CA GLU A 609 -9.74 26.82 3.41
C GLU A 609 -10.26 26.21 4.71
N ALA A 610 -9.40 25.58 5.52
CA ALA A 610 -9.76 25.00 6.80
C ALA A 610 -10.29 26.04 7.82
N TYR A 611 -9.84 27.30 7.70
CA TYR A 611 -10.31 28.41 8.52
C TYR A 611 -11.38 29.29 7.81
N GLY A 612 -11.86 28.89 6.63
CA GLY A 612 -12.81 29.66 5.80
C GLY A 612 -12.24 30.99 5.28
N LEU A 613 -10.92 31.09 5.18
CA LEU A 613 -10.17 32.25 4.71
C LEU A 613 -9.76 32.10 3.25
N ILE A 614 -9.54 33.24 2.57
CA ILE A 614 -8.94 33.25 1.22
C ILE A 614 -7.44 33.56 1.33
N LEU A 615 -6.61 32.83 0.60
CA LEU A 615 -5.19 33.17 0.45
C LEU A 615 -5.04 34.32 -0.55
N LYS A 616 -4.48 35.46 -0.11
CA LYS A 616 -4.20 36.61 -0.98
C LYS A 616 -2.72 36.96 -0.94
N PHE A 617 -2.20 37.43 -2.06
CA PHE A 617 -0.85 37.97 -2.15
C PHE A 617 -0.93 39.50 -2.11
N SER A 618 -0.11 40.11 -1.26
CA SER A 618 0.12 41.56 -1.34
C SER A 618 0.64 41.88 -2.74
N GLN A 619 -0.03 42.79 -3.45
CA GLN A 619 0.56 43.41 -4.65
C GLN A 619 1.74 44.30 -4.27
#